data_AF-A0AA46Z7K1-F1
#
_entry.id   AF-A0AA46Z7K1-F1
#
_cell.length_a   1.000
_cell.length_b   1.000
_cell.length_c   1.000
_cell.angle_alpha   90.00
_cell.angle_beta   90.00
_cell.angle_gamma   90.00
#
_symmetry.space_group_name_H-M   'P 1'
#
loop_
_entity.id
_entity.type
_entity.pdbx_description
1 polymer ?
#
loop_
_entity_poly.entity_id
_entity_poly.type
_entity_poly.pdbx_seq_one_letter_code
_entity_poly.pdbx_strand_id
1 'polypeptide(L)' 'MLSKGYAKFSVKHPWFHRANVLAVVITFLVSCYQLLVNEAFEYVIGFVVTLLASVLFASASAFKKRYLGHES' A
#
# COMPACT_ATOMS: atom_id res chain seq x y z
N MET A 1 -7.62 -14.04 4.38
CA MET A 1 -8.67 -13.81 3.36
C MET A 1 -8.48 -12.49 2.61
N LEU A 2 -8.17 -11.38 3.29
CA LEU A 2 -7.94 -10.07 2.67
C LEU A 2 -6.78 -10.03 1.65
N SER A 3 -5.61 -10.60 1.98
CA SER A 3 -4.45 -10.61 1.07
C SER A 3 -4.69 -11.39 -0.22
N LYS A 4 -5.50 -12.46 -0.17
CA LYS A 4 -5.90 -13.25 -1.35
C LYS A 4 -6.83 -12.46 -2.27
N GLY A 5 -7.84 -11.79 -1.69
CA GLY A 5 -8.76 -10.93 -2.43
C GLY A 5 -8.03 -9.76 -3.09
N TYR A 6 -7.16 -9.07 -2.34
CA TYR A 6 -6.36 -7.97 -2.85
C TYR A 6 -5.34 -8.43 -3.91
N ALA A 7 -4.69 -9.59 -3.73
CA ALA A 7 -3.77 -10.14 -4.74
C ALA A 7 -4.48 -10.43 -6.06
N LYS A 8 -5.67 -11.06 -6.03
CA LYS A 8 -6.46 -11.32 -7.25
C LYS A 8 -6.93 -10.02 -7.90
N PHE A 9 -7.35 -9.04 -7.10
CA PHE A 9 -7.73 -7.71 -7.58
C PHE A 9 -6.57 -6.97 -8.23
N SER A 10 -5.39 -6.98 -7.60
CA SER A 10 -4.17 -6.33 -8.10
C SER A 10 -3.71 -6.91 -9.44
N VAL A 11 -3.83 -8.23 -9.62
CA VAL A 11 -3.54 -8.89 -10.91
C VAL A 11 -4.58 -8.54 -11.97
N LYS A 12 -5.87 -8.54 -11.62
CA LYS A 12 -6.97 -8.23 -12.55
C LYS A 12 -7.00 -6.76 -12.97
N HIS A 13 -6.63 -5.84 -12.07
CA HIS A 13 -6.68 -4.39 -12.28
C HIS A 13 -5.31 -3.74 -11.94
N PRO A 14 -4.28 -3.97 -12.77
CA PRO A 14 -2.92 -3.52 -12.47
C PRO A 14 -2.79 -2.00 -12.41
N TRP A 15 -3.54 -1.26 -13.23
CA TRP A 15 -3.58 0.20 -13.20
C TRP A 15 -4.16 0.74 -11.89
N PHE A 16 -5.23 0.12 -11.37
CA PHE A 16 -5.83 0.54 -10.10
C PHE A 16 -4.90 0.24 -8.92
N HIS A 17 -4.19 -0.90 -8.96
CA HIS A 17 -3.17 -1.19 -7.96
C HIS A 17 -2.03 -0.17 -7.98
N ARG A 18 -1.51 0.20 -9.16
CA ARG A 18 -0.49 1.25 -9.30
C ARG A 18 -0.97 2.59 -8.76
N ALA A 19 -2.21 2.98 -9.07
CA ALA A 19 -2.81 4.22 -8.54
C ALA A 19 -2.92 4.19 -7.02
N ASN A 20 -3.31 3.05 -6.44
CA ASN A 20 -3.39 2.89 -4.99
C ASN A 20 -2.02 2.94 -4.31
N VAL A 21 -0.99 2.30 -4.88
CA VAL A 21 0.39 2.41 -4.40
C VAL A 21 0.86 3.86 -4.47
N LEU A 22 0.60 4.56 -5.57
CA LEU A 22 0.95 5.97 -5.73
C LEU A 22 0.25 6.85 -4.68
N ALA A 23 -1.04 6.61 -4.41
CA ALA A 23 -1.78 7.32 -3.38
C ALA A 23 -1.15 7.13 -1.99
N VAL A 24 -0.76 5.91 -1.64
CA VAL A 24 -0.07 5.63 -0.37
C VAL A 24 1.29 6.34 -0.28
N VAL A 25 2.06 6.37 -1.38
CA VAL A 25 3.33 7.13 -1.43
C VAL A 25 3.09 8.63 -1.24
N ILE A 26 2.06 9.19 -1.89
CA ILE A 26 1.70 10.60 -1.72
C ILE A 26 1.29 10.89 -0.28
N THR A 27 0.46 10.04 0.34
CA THR A 27 0.08 10.17 1.75
C THR A 27 1.32 10.21 2.64
N PHE A 28 2.28 9.31 2.43
CA PHE A 28 3.53 9.29 3.17
C PHE A 28 4.31 10.61 3.03
N LEU A 29 4.49 11.10 1.80
CA LEU A 29 5.20 12.36 1.54
C LEU A 29 4.49 13.57 2.16
N VAL A 30 3.17 13.63 2.06
CA VAL A 30 2.35 14.70 2.67
C VAL A 30 2.47 14.65 4.18
N SER A 31 2.42 13.47 4.81
CA SER A 31 2.60 13.31 6.25
C SER A 31 4.01 13.72 6.70
N CYS A 32 5.06 13.36 5.96
CA CYS A 32 6.42 13.85 6.22
C CYS A 32 6.48 15.38 6.18
N TYR A 33 5.92 15.99 5.14
CA TYR A 33 5.92 17.44 4.98
C TYR A 33 5.14 18.13 6.11
N GLN A 34 3.95 17.65 6.43
CA GLN A 34 3.12 18.23 7.48
C GLN A 34 3.74 18.06 8.87
N LEU A 35 4.35 16.91 9.16
CA LEU A 35 5.07 16.68 10.41
C LEU A 35 6.25 17.64 10.55
N LEU A 36 6.99 17.89 9.46
CA LEU A 36 8.13 18.80 9.46
C LEU A 36 7.71 20.28 9.62
N VAL A 37 6.65 20.70 8.94
CA VAL A 37 6.23 22.12 8.92
C VAL A 37 5.48 22.51 10.19
N ASN A 38 4.65 21.62 10.71
CA ASN A 38 3.76 21.95 11.84
C ASN A 38 4.28 21.41 13.17
N GLU A 39 5.28 20.53 13.17
CA GLU A 39 5.87 19.89 14.36
C GLU A 39 4.82 19.20 15.27
N ALA A 40 3.65 18.84 14.72
CA ALA A 40 2.55 18.26 15.47
C ALA A 40 2.49 16.74 15.29
N PHE A 41 2.33 16.03 16.40
CA PHE A 41 2.31 14.57 16.43
C PHE A 41 1.11 13.96 15.66
N GLU A 42 0.04 14.72 15.47
CA GLU A 42 -1.15 14.28 14.74
C GLU A 42 -0.84 13.82 13.30
N TYR A 43 0.18 14.41 12.66
CA TYR A 43 0.60 14.03 11.31
C TYR A 43 1.29 12.66 11.22
N VAL A 44 1.64 12.06 12.37
CA VAL A 44 2.15 10.68 12.45
C VAL A 44 1.09 9.66 12.03
N ILE A 45 -0.21 9.99 12.09
CA ILE A 45 -1.28 9.05 11.73
C ILE A 45 -1.19 8.56 10.29
N GLY A 46 -0.72 9.41 9.36
CA GLY A 46 -0.52 8.99 7.96
C GLY A 46 0.58 7.94 7.82
N PHE A 47 1.58 7.92 8.70
CA PHE A 47 2.59 6.86 8.73
C PHE A 47 1.98 5.51 9.13
N VAL A 48 1.05 5.50 10.09
CA VAL A 48 0.32 4.27 10.48
C VAL A 48 -0.47 3.71 9.28
N VAL A 49 -1.19 4.59 8.57
CA VAL A 49 -1.92 4.21 7.36
C VAL A 49 -0.98 3.62 6.30
N THR A 50 0.17 4.25 6.06
CA THR A 50 1.14 3.78 5.07
C THR A 50 1.79 2.44 5.45
N LEU A 51 2.03 2.20 6.75
CA LEU A 51 2.54 0.94 7.27
C LEU A 51 1.54 -0.20 7.05
N LEU A 52 0.27 0.01 7.41
CA LEU A 52 -0.79 -0.98 7.21
C LEU A 52 -0.95 -1.33 5.72
N ALA A 53 -0.94 -0.31 4.86
CA ALA A 53 -0.99 -0.51 3.41
C ALA A 53 0.22 -1.31 2.91
N SER A 54 1.42 -1.00 3.40
CA SER A 54 2.66 -1.70 3.03
C SER A 54 2.62 -3.17 3.42
N VAL A 55 2.14 -3.50 4.63
CA VAL A 55 1.95 -4.90 5.07
C VAL A 55 0.96 -5.62 4.15
N LEU A 56 -0.14 -4.97 3.80
CA LEU A 56 -1.14 -5.53 2.90
C LEU A 56 -0.56 -5.78 1.49
N PHE A 57 0.18 -4.83 0.93
CA PHE A 57 0.83 -4.98 -0.37
C PHE A 57 1.91 -6.08 -0.36
N ALA A 58 2.73 -6.14 0.69
CA ALA A 58 3.74 -7.18 0.86
C ALA A 58 3.10 -8.58 0.94
N SER A 59 2.04 -8.73 1.74
CA SER A 59 1.32 -10.00 1.88
C SER A 59 0.65 -10.44 0.57
N ALA A 60 0.08 -9.50 -0.19
CA ALA A 60 -0.52 -9.77 -1.49
C ALA A 60 0.53 -10.14 -2.54
N SER A 61 1.69 -9.50 -2.52
CA SER A 61 2.83 -9.84 -3.39
C SER A 61 3.35 -11.24 -3.12
N ALA A 62 3.53 -11.60 -1.83
CA ALA A 62 3.92 -12.95 -1.43
C ALA A 62 2.88 -14.00 -1.88
N PHE A 63 1.59 -13.70 -1.76
CA PHE A 63 0.51 -14.57 -2.25
C PHE A 63 0.55 -14.73 -3.78
N LYS A 64 0.70 -13.63 -4.53
CA LYS A 64 0.82 -13.67 -6.00
C LYS A 64 2.00 -14.56 -6.42
N LYS A 65 3.19 -14.37 -5.81
CA LYS A 65 4.38 -15.17 -6.12
C LYS A 65 4.15 -16.67 -5.87
N ARG A 66 3.44 -17.02 -4.80
CA ARG A 66 3.25 -18.42 -4.37
C ARG A 66 2.14 -19.15 -5.11
N TYR A 67 1.12 -18.44 -5.61
CA TYR A 67 -0.10 -19.08 -6.13
C TYR A 67 -0.53 -18.63 -7.53
N LEU A 68 -0.04 -17.49 -8.03
CA LEU A 68 -0.43 -16.92 -9.33
C LEU A 68 0.75 -16.75 -10.29
N GLY A 69 1.99 -16.99 -9.83
CA GLY A 69 3.21 -16.85 -10.63
C GLY A 69 3.55 -18.07 -11.51
N HIS A 70 2.69 -19.09 -11.58
CA HIS A 70 2.85 -20.27 -12.46
C HIS A 70 2.02 -20.19 -13.75
N GLU A 71 1.26 -19.12 -13.96
CA GLU A 71 0.40 -18.93 -15.15
C GLU A 71 0.87 -17.74 -16.02
N SER A 72 2.16 -17.39 -15.97
CA SER A 72 2.75 -16.29 -16.76
C SER A 72 3.69 -16.83 -17.83
#